data_AF-A0A1Y4BT98-F1
#
_entry.id   AF-A0A1Y4BT98-F1
#
_cell.length_a   1.000
_cell.length_b   1.000
_cell.length_c   1.000
_cell.angle_alpha   90.00
_cell.angle_beta   90.00
_cell.angle_gamma   90.00
#
_symmetry.space_group_name_H-M   'P 1'
#
loop_
_entity.id
_entity.type
_entity.pdbx_description
1 polymer ?
#
loop_
_entity_poly.entity_id
_entity_poly.type
_entity_poly.pdbx_seq_one_letter_code
_entity_poly.pdbx_strand_id
1 'polypeptide(L)'
;MTLMWKQIPMKDWMKTINEGAASSTGVMLNTAAIVGYAGGVMLLPQFPEIVEAVKNLSMNPYLFPAVSTSILSAVSASSSGGISVTYGALAENFISLGIPLEAVHRISAMASGTVDSLPHCPAIINLLDVTKTTHKQVYGDVAVLTILIPSIAVYAVLVPLCMLIY
;
A
#
# COMPACT_ATOMS: atom_id res chain seq x y z
N MET A 1 13.82 6.21 15.64
CA MET A 1 14.52 6.44 16.93
C MET A 1 15.96 5.91 16.95
N THR A 2 16.23 4.77 16.31
CA THR A 2 17.59 4.17 16.25
C THR A 2 18.60 4.97 15.41
N LEU A 3 18.14 5.71 14.38
CA LEU A 3 19.02 6.44 13.46
C LEU A 3 19.74 7.66 14.07
N MET A 4 19.20 8.28 15.13
CA MET A 4 19.78 9.50 15.74
C MET A 4 20.32 9.28 17.16
N TRP A 5 20.63 8.04 17.55
CA TRP A 5 21.02 7.71 18.92
C TRP A 5 22.24 8.50 19.43
N LYS A 6 23.17 8.87 18.53
CA LYS A 6 24.35 9.69 18.84
C LYS A 6 24.02 11.14 19.21
N GLN A 7 22.82 11.62 18.88
CA GLN A 7 22.37 12.98 19.16
C GLN A 7 21.57 13.08 20.46
N ILE A 8 21.32 11.96 21.14
CA ILE A 8 20.56 11.91 22.39
C ILE A 8 21.58 11.93 23.56
N PRO A 9 21.55 12.97 24.43
CA PRO A 9 22.39 13.00 25.62
C PRO A 9 22.08 11.79 26.53
N MET A 10 23.11 11.09 27.04
CA MET A 10 22.91 9.89 27.86
C MET A 10 22.03 10.14 29.10
N LYS A 11 22.07 11.35 29.66
CA LYS A 11 21.25 11.78 30.79
C LYS A 11 19.75 11.86 30.48
N ASP A 12 19.38 12.07 29.22
CA ASP A 12 18.00 12.32 28.78
C ASP A 12 17.37 11.11 28.06
N TRP A 13 18.09 9.98 27.97
CA TRP A 13 17.69 8.84 27.13
C TRP A 13 16.30 8.27 27.49
N MET A 14 15.99 8.09 28.77
CA MET A 14 14.69 7.62 29.24
C MET A 14 13.58 8.61 28.89
N LYS A 15 13.85 9.91 29.05
CA LYS A 15 12.88 10.96 28.72
C LYS A 15 12.59 10.96 27.23
N THR A 16 13.63 10.92 26.38
CA THR A 16 13.47 10.86 24.93
C THR A 16 12.69 9.62 24.49
N ILE A 17 12.98 8.44 25.05
CA ILE A 17 12.20 7.20 24.77
C ILE A 17 10.73 7.36 25.17
N ASN A 18 10.46 7.89 26.37
CA ASN A 18 9.09 8.09 26.83
C ASN A 18 8.32 9.08 25.95
N GLU A 19 8.95 10.18 25.53
CA GLU A 19 8.37 11.16 24.60
C GLU A 19 8.14 10.56 23.20
N GLY A 20 9.08 9.75 22.71
CA GLY A 20 8.93 9.01 21.45
C GLY A 20 7.79 7.99 21.50
N ALA A 21 7.68 7.22 22.59
CA ALA A 21 6.59 6.28 22.80
C ALA A 21 5.23 7.01 22.85
N ALA A 22 5.13 8.08 23.65
CA ALA A 22 3.92 8.87 23.76
C ALA A 22 3.49 9.48 22.40
N SER A 23 4.43 10.10 21.67
CA SER A 23 4.14 10.72 20.37
C SER A 23 3.81 9.72 19.26
N SER A 24 4.35 8.50 19.32
CA SER A 24 4.04 7.43 18.36
C SER A 24 2.63 6.84 18.52
N THR A 25 1.99 7.03 19.67
CA THR A 25 0.69 6.40 20.00
C THR A 25 -0.41 6.80 19.01
N GLY A 26 -0.50 8.09 18.63
CA GLY A 26 -1.49 8.55 17.65
C GLY A 26 -1.26 7.93 16.27
N VAL A 27 -0.01 7.84 15.82
CA VAL A 27 0.36 7.23 14.53
C VAL A 27 0.07 5.73 14.53
N MET A 28 0.34 5.03 15.64
CA MET A 28 0.03 3.61 15.79
C MET A 28 -1.47 3.35 15.76
N LEU A 29 -2.27 4.14 16.48
CA LEU A 29 -3.73 4.00 16.47
C LEU A 29 -4.31 4.24 15.08
N ASN A 30 -3.82 5.26 14.36
CA ASN A 30 -4.24 5.51 12.99
C ASN A 30 -3.87 4.35 12.06
N THR A 31 -2.66 3.79 12.20
CA THR A 31 -2.24 2.60 11.44
C THR A 31 -3.10 1.39 11.74
N ALA A 32 -3.39 1.12 13.02
CA ALA A 32 -4.23 -0.01 13.44
C ALA A 32 -5.67 0.14 12.92
N ALA A 33 -6.22 1.36 12.97
CA ALA A 33 -7.54 1.67 12.43
C ALA A 33 -7.62 1.42 10.91
N ILE A 34 -6.55 1.68 10.15
CA ILE A 34 -6.49 1.39 8.71
C ILE A 34 -6.51 -0.12 8.44
N VAL A 35 -5.73 -0.90 9.19
CA VAL A 35 -5.73 -2.35 9.03
C VAL A 35 -7.13 -2.91 9.37
N GLY A 36 -7.78 -2.36 10.39
CA GLY A 36 -9.18 -2.65 10.71
C GLY A 36 -10.15 -2.22 9.61
N TYR A 37 -9.93 -1.04 9.00
CA TYR A 37 -10.71 -0.54 7.86
C TYR A 37 -10.60 -1.48 6.66
N ALA A 38 -9.39 -1.94 6.31
CA ALA A 38 -9.19 -2.90 5.23
C ALA A 38 -10.02 -4.18 5.43
N GLY A 39 -10.05 -4.70 6.66
CA GLY A 39 -10.93 -5.82 7.01
C GLY A 39 -12.42 -5.48 6.94
N GLY A 40 -12.81 -4.28 7.36
CA GLY A 40 -14.20 -3.80 7.28
C GLY A 40 -14.70 -3.57 5.85
N VAL A 41 -13.82 -3.12 4.94
CA VAL A 41 -14.15 -2.90 3.53
C VAL A 41 -14.57 -4.21 2.85
N MET A 42 -13.99 -5.34 3.23
CA MET A 42 -14.38 -6.66 2.72
C MET A 42 -15.81 -7.07 3.13
N LEU A 43 -16.38 -6.43 4.15
CA LEU A 43 -17.75 -6.66 4.63
C LEU A 43 -18.79 -5.77 3.95
N LEU A 44 -18.35 -4.78 3.15
CA LEU A 44 -19.27 -3.89 2.46
C LEU A 44 -20.07 -4.66 1.39
N PRO A 45 -21.39 -4.42 1.26
CA PRO A 45 -22.22 -5.10 0.26
C PRO A 45 -21.73 -4.92 -1.18
N GLN A 46 -21.05 -3.82 -1.47
CA GLN A 46 -20.54 -3.46 -2.80
C GLN A 46 -19.16 -4.05 -3.09
N PHE A 47 -18.46 -4.60 -2.09
CA PHE A 47 -17.12 -5.15 -2.28
C PHE A 47 -17.10 -6.34 -3.27
N PRO A 48 -18.05 -7.30 -3.22
CA PRO A 48 -18.13 -8.37 -4.22
C PRO A 48 -18.26 -7.86 -5.67
N GLU A 49 -19.02 -6.78 -5.90
CA GLU A 49 -19.19 -6.19 -7.24
C GLU A 49 -17.85 -5.65 -7.79
N ILE A 50 -17.05 -5.01 -6.93
CA ILE A 50 -15.71 -4.53 -7.30
C ILE A 50 -14.80 -5.71 -7.62
N VAL A 51 -14.81 -6.75 -6.78
CA VAL A 51 -14.01 -7.96 -6.99
C VAL A 51 -14.39 -8.65 -8.31
N GLU A 52 -15.68 -8.77 -8.60
CA GLU A 52 -16.16 -9.37 -9.85
C GLU A 52 -15.76 -8.55 -11.08
N ALA A 53 -15.88 -7.23 -11.02
CA ALA A 53 -15.40 -6.33 -12.08
C ALA A 53 -13.91 -6.52 -12.36
N VAL A 54 -13.09 -6.67 -11.30
CA VAL A 54 -11.64 -6.94 -11.43
C VAL A 54 -11.38 -8.32 -12.00
N LYS A 55 -12.10 -9.36 -11.57
CA LYS A 55 -11.96 -10.74 -12.08
C LYS A 55 -12.24 -10.84 -13.57
N ASN A 56 -13.15 -10.03 -14.09
CA ASN A 56 -13.55 -10.04 -15.50
C ASN A 56 -12.58 -9.28 -16.42
N LEU A 57 -11.53 -8.66 -15.88
CA LEU A 57 -10.50 -8.01 -16.69
C LEU A 57 -9.67 -9.05 -17.45
N SER A 58 -9.86 -9.11 -18.77
CA SER A 58 -9.02 -9.92 -19.66
C SER A 58 -7.70 -9.20 -19.95
N MET A 59 -6.63 -9.67 -19.32
CA MET A 59 -5.29 -9.07 -19.40
C MET A 59 -4.22 -10.14 -19.51
N ASN A 60 -3.00 -9.71 -19.85
CA ASN A 60 -1.82 -10.58 -19.80
C ASN A 60 -1.65 -11.16 -18.37
N PRO A 61 -1.28 -12.44 -18.20
CA PRO A 61 -1.07 -13.08 -16.90
C PRO A 61 -0.14 -12.34 -15.93
N TYR A 62 0.87 -11.63 -16.41
CA TYR A 62 1.77 -10.83 -15.57
C TYR A 62 1.21 -9.43 -15.27
N LEU A 63 0.33 -8.92 -16.12
CA LEU A 63 -0.30 -7.61 -15.93
C LEU A 63 -1.51 -7.69 -14.99
N PHE A 64 -2.23 -8.80 -15.00
CA PHE A 64 -3.41 -8.99 -14.16
C PHE A 64 -3.09 -8.81 -12.67
N PRO A 65 -2.07 -9.46 -12.06
CA PRO A 65 -1.69 -9.23 -10.66
C PRO A 65 -1.30 -7.78 -10.35
N ALA A 66 -0.68 -7.07 -11.30
CA ALA A 66 -0.32 -5.67 -11.11
C ALA A 66 -1.59 -4.81 -10.99
N VAL A 67 -2.48 -4.90 -11.98
CA VAL A 67 -3.69 -4.07 -12.06
C VAL A 67 -4.67 -4.42 -10.95
N SER A 68 -4.94 -5.71 -10.74
CA SER A 68 -5.90 -6.17 -9.74
C SER A 68 -5.46 -5.78 -8.32
N THR A 69 -4.17 -5.91 -8.02
CA THR A 69 -3.63 -5.54 -6.70
C THR A 69 -3.62 -4.04 -6.50
N SER A 70 -3.26 -3.25 -7.53
CA SER A 70 -3.39 -1.79 -7.48
C SER A 70 -4.82 -1.37 -7.13
N ILE A 71 -5.83 -1.88 -7.86
CA ILE A 71 -7.24 -1.50 -7.63
C ILE A 71 -7.71 -1.87 -6.23
N LEU A 72 -7.49 -3.11 -5.79
CA LEU A 72 -7.94 -3.56 -4.48
C LEU A 72 -7.15 -2.90 -3.33
N SER A 73 -5.89 -2.53 -3.54
CA SER A 73 -5.10 -1.76 -2.57
C SER A 73 -5.57 -0.31 -2.45
N ALA A 74 -6.03 0.31 -3.55
CA ALA A 74 -6.65 1.63 -3.51
C ALA A 74 -7.93 1.65 -2.66
N VAL A 75 -8.74 0.60 -2.78
CA VAL A 75 -9.96 0.39 -1.99
C VAL A 75 -9.64 0.17 -0.51
N SER A 76 -8.58 -0.60 -0.22
CA SER A 76 -8.09 -0.81 1.15
C SER A 76 -7.38 0.40 1.78
N ALA A 77 -6.95 1.38 0.98
CA ALA A 77 -6.16 2.55 1.43
C ALA A 77 -4.86 2.20 2.20
N SER A 78 -4.22 1.06 1.87
CA SER A 78 -2.93 0.63 2.42
C SER A 78 -2.33 -0.50 1.58
N SER A 79 -1.02 -0.46 1.31
CA SER A 79 -0.31 -1.55 0.61
C SER A 79 -0.42 -2.90 1.33
N SER A 80 -0.14 -2.97 2.64
CA SER A 80 -0.11 -4.25 3.36
C SER A 80 -1.51 -4.85 3.54
N GLY A 81 -2.50 -4.02 3.86
CA GLY A 81 -3.91 -4.42 3.91
C GLY A 81 -4.45 -4.79 2.53
N GLY A 82 -4.07 -4.04 1.50
CA GLY A 82 -4.47 -4.25 0.11
C GLY A 82 -4.03 -5.60 -0.45
N ILE A 83 -2.82 -6.05 -0.13
CA ILE A 83 -2.35 -7.40 -0.48
C ILE A 83 -3.21 -8.48 0.19
N SER A 84 -3.50 -8.34 1.49
CA SER A 84 -4.36 -9.30 2.21
C SER A 84 -5.76 -9.37 1.59
N VAL A 85 -6.33 -8.21 1.25
CA VAL A 85 -7.63 -8.11 0.59
C VAL A 85 -7.59 -8.79 -0.79
N THR A 86 -6.56 -8.49 -1.58
CA THR A 86 -6.36 -9.02 -2.94
C THR A 86 -6.22 -10.53 -2.93
N TYR A 87 -5.33 -11.08 -2.10
CA TYR A 87 -5.12 -12.52 -2.03
C TYR A 87 -6.34 -13.25 -1.47
N GLY A 88 -7.05 -12.66 -0.49
CA GLY A 88 -8.32 -13.22 -0.02
C GLY A 88 -9.38 -13.31 -1.11
N ALA A 89 -9.43 -12.35 -2.04
CA ALA A 89 -10.45 -12.28 -3.08
C ALA A 89 -10.09 -12.98 -4.40
N LEU A 90 -8.79 -13.04 -4.75
CA LEU A 90 -8.30 -13.40 -6.08
C LEU A 90 -7.28 -14.56 -6.08
N ALA A 91 -7.02 -15.24 -4.96
CA ALA A 91 -6.05 -16.34 -4.92
C ALA A 91 -6.28 -17.40 -6.01
N GLU A 92 -7.51 -17.87 -6.18
CA GLU A 92 -7.84 -18.86 -7.22
C GLU A 92 -7.64 -18.31 -8.64
N ASN A 93 -7.98 -17.04 -8.86
CA ASN A 93 -7.72 -16.36 -10.12
C ASN A 93 -6.23 -16.29 -10.43
N PHE A 94 -5.37 -16.01 -9.44
CA PHE A 94 -3.93 -15.98 -9.64
C PHE A 94 -3.34 -17.37 -9.90
N ILE A 95 -3.88 -18.41 -9.27
CA ILE A 95 -3.47 -19.79 -9.53
C ILE A 95 -3.86 -20.20 -10.96
N SER A 96 -5.04 -19.78 -11.44
CA SER A 96 -5.51 -20.13 -12.78
C SER A 96 -4.79 -19.41 -13.93
N LEU A 97 -3.98 -18.37 -13.64
CA LEU A 97 -3.14 -17.70 -14.63
C LEU A 97 -2.04 -18.59 -15.20
N GLY A 98 -1.67 -19.67 -14.51
CA GLY A 98 -0.65 -20.62 -14.96
C GLY A 98 0.80 -20.10 -14.93
N ILE A 99 1.04 -18.92 -14.33
CA ILE A 99 2.38 -18.38 -14.10
C ILE A 99 2.89 -18.71 -12.69
N PRO A 100 4.20 -18.70 -12.43
CA PRO A 100 4.75 -18.94 -11.10
C PRO A 100 4.17 -17.96 -10.05
N LEU A 101 3.69 -18.50 -8.93
CA LEU A 101 3.15 -17.67 -7.83
C LEU A 101 4.19 -16.73 -7.22
N GLU A 102 5.47 -17.03 -7.38
CA GLU A 102 6.55 -16.10 -7.01
C GLU A 102 6.50 -14.81 -7.83
N ALA A 103 6.25 -14.91 -9.14
CA ALA A 103 6.08 -13.75 -10.02
C ALA A 103 4.84 -12.95 -9.62
N VAL A 104 3.71 -13.65 -9.39
CA VAL A 104 2.48 -13.03 -8.88
C VAL A 104 2.76 -12.26 -7.59
N HIS A 105 3.45 -12.87 -6.63
CA HIS A 105 3.74 -12.24 -5.34
C HIS A 105 4.62 -11.01 -5.47
N ARG A 106 5.71 -11.10 -6.27
CA ARG A 106 6.62 -9.97 -6.52
C ARG A 106 5.90 -8.79 -7.17
N ILE A 107 5.10 -9.06 -8.19
CA ILE A 107 4.32 -8.04 -8.92
C ILE A 107 3.29 -7.42 -7.99
N SER A 108 2.49 -8.24 -7.29
CA SER A 108 1.44 -7.77 -6.39
C SER A 108 2.02 -6.94 -5.23
N ALA A 109 3.14 -7.40 -4.65
CA ALA A 109 3.80 -6.68 -3.56
C ALA A 109 4.21 -5.26 -3.98
N MET A 110 4.83 -5.11 -5.16
CA MET A 110 5.25 -3.79 -5.64
C MET A 110 4.05 -2.96 -6.15
N ALA A 111 3.07 -3.59 -6.81
CA ALA A 111 1.86 -2.93 -7.29
C ALA A 111 0.97 -2.39 -6.17
N SER A 112 0.94 -3.05 -5.01
CA SER A 112 0.16 -2.60 -3.86
C SER A 112 0.55 -1.21 -3.35
N GLY A 113 1.81 -0.79 -3.54
CA GLY A 113 2.33 0.53 -3.14
C GLY A 113 2.23 1.60 -4.22
N THR A 114 1.39 1.40 -5.25
CA THR A 114 1.21 2.38 -6.33
C THR A 114 0.08 3.36 -6.01
N VAL A 115 -1.15 2.89 -5.96
CA VAL A 115 -2.36 3.71 -5.76
C VAL A 115 -2.91 3.61 -4.33
N ASP A 116 -2.11 3.15 -3.38
CA ASP A 116 -2.47 3.14 -1.95
C ASP A 116 -2.38 4.53 -1.30
N SER A 117 -1.70 5.48 -1.95
CA SER A 117 -1.45 6.84 -1.47
C SER A 117 -2.44 7.87 -2.02
N LEU A 118 -3.68 7.44 -2.27
CA LEU A 118 -4.78 8.33 -2.65
C LEU A 118 -5.13 9.34 -1.52
N PRO A 119 -5.89 10.42 -1.79
CA PRO A 119 -6.06 11.51 -0.81
C PRO A 119 -6.67 11.09 0.53
N HIS A 120 -7.44 10.00 0.53
CA HIS A 120 -8.05 9.39 1.71
C HIS A 120 -7.12 8.48 2.51
N CYS A 121 -5.92 8.20 2.00
CA CYS A 121 -4.92 7.38 2.67
C CYS A 121 -4.45 8.05 3.97
N PRO A 122 -4.58 7.39 5.13
CA PRO A 122 -4.23 8.05 6.38
C PRO A 122 -2.73 8.27 6.57
N ALA A 123 -1.86 7.57 5.84
CA ALA A 123 -0.44 7.91 5.79
C ALA A 123 -0.24 9.34 5.24
N ILE A 124 -1.01 9.73 4.23
CA ILE A 124 -1.00 11.08 3.68
C ILE A 124 -1.63 12.07 4.65
N ILE A 125 -2.77 11.73 5.27
CA ILE A 125 -3.42 12.60 6.27
C ILE A 125 -2.47 12.87 7.45
N ASN A 126 -1.80 11.85 7.97
CA ASN A 126 -0.81 11.98 9.04
C ASN A 126 0.40 12.81 8.62
N LEU A 127 0.91 12.61 7.39
CA LEU A 127 2.01 13.40 6.84
C LEU A 127 1.64 14.89 6.81
N LEU A 128 0.44 15.21 6.33
CA LEU A 128 -0.06 16.58 6.27
C LEU A 128 -0.24 17.18 7.66
N ASP A 129 -0.76 16.43 8.62
CA ASP A 129 -0.92 16.89 10.01
C ASP A 129 0.43 17.13 10.70
N VAL A 130 1.41 16.25 10.52
CA VAL A 130 2.75 16.43 11.12
C VAL A 130 3.51 17.59 10.47
N THR A 131 3.42 17.72 9.14
CA THR A 131 4.10 18.79 8.40
C THR A 131 3.36 20.12 8.42
N LYS A 132 2.11 20.15 8.93
CA LYS A 132 1.23 21.32 8.95
C LYS A 132 1.01 21.90 7.55
N THR A 133 0.85 21.02 6.56
CA THR A 133 0.55 21.37 5.16
C THR A 133 -0.85 20.89 4.77
N THR A 134 -1.35 21.37 3.63
CA THR A 134 -2.66 20.97 3.08
C THR A 134 -2.48 20.12 1.81
N HIS A 135 -3.46 19.27 1.48
CA HIS A 135 -3.43 18.49 0.23
C HIS A 135 -3.16 19.37 -0.99
N LYS A 136 -3.76 20.57 -1.06
CA LYS A 136 -3.58 21.49 -2.18
C LYS A 136 -2.11 21.90 -2.39
N GLN A 137 -1.31 21.94 -1.32
CA GLN A 137 0.08 22.41 -1.38
C GLN A 137 1.05 21.31 -1.81
N VAL A 138 0.87 20.08 -1.32
CA VAL A 138 1.90 19.03 -1.44
C VAL A 138 1.42 17.74 -2.10
N TYR A 139 0.10 17.55 -2.30
CA TYR A 139 -0.42 16.29 -2.83
C TYR A 139 0.07 15.99 -4.25
N GLY A 140 0.33 17.03 -5.06
CA GLY A 140 0.92 16.85 -6.39
C GLY A 140 2.27 16.15 -6.34
N ASP A 141 3.18 16.63 -5.48
CA ASP A 141 4.51 16.04 -5.31
C ASP A 141 4.43 14.63 -4.71
N VAL A 142 3.55 14.44 -3.72
CA VAL A 142 3.25 13.13 -3.14
C VAL A 142 2.79 12.16 -4.23
N ALA A 143 1.78 12.53 -5.02
CA ALA A 143 1.25 11.68 -6.08
C ALA A 143 2.32 11.33 -7.14
N VAL A 144 3.22 12.26 -7.47
CA VAL A 144 4.34 11.96 -8.37
C VAL A 144 5.29 10.93 -7.76
N LEU A 145 5.68 11.13 -6.50
CA LEU A 145 6.66 10.28 -5.83
C LEU A 145 6.13 8.91 -5.42
N THR A 146 4.86 8.82 -5.02
CA THR A 146 4.27 7.61 -4.44
C THR A 146 3.34 6.88 -5.41
N ILE A 147 2.77 7.56 -6.41
CA ILE A 147 1.87 6.93 -7.39
C ILE A 147 2.56 6.82 -8.74
N LEU A 148 2.97 7.94 -9.33
CA LEU A 148 3.44 7.96 -10.72
C LEU A 148 4.75 7.17 -10.89
N ILE A 149 5.78 7.50 -10.11
CA ILE A 149 7.09 6.85 -10.20
C ILE A 149 7.00 5.35 -9.89
N PRO A 150 6.35 4.92 -8.79
CA PRO A 150 6.17 3.50 -8.51
C PRO A 150 5.34 2.77 -9.57
N SER A 151 4.30 3.41 -10.11
CA SER A 151 3.52 2.83 -11.21
C SER A 151 4.40 2.60 -12.44
N ILE A 152 5.23 3.57 -12.83
CA ILE A 152 6.18 3.39 -13.94
C ILE A 152 7.13 2.23 -13.64
N ALA A 153 7.68 2.14 -12.42
CA ALA A 153 8.56 1.05 -12.05
C ALA A 153 7.88 -0.33 -12.14
N VAL A 154 6.62 -0.44 -11.70
CA VAL A 154 5.86 -1.70 -11.77
C VAL A 154 5.54 -2.06 -13.21
N TYR A 155 4.90 -1.16 -13.95
CA TYR A 155 4.35 -1.45 -15.27
C TYR A 155 5.40 -1.46 -16.40
N ALA A 156 6.39 -0.57 -16.34
CA ALA A 156 7.40 -0.45 -17.40
C ALA A 156 8.66 -1.28 -17.15
N VAL A 157 8.95 -1.66 -15.89
CA VAL A 157 10.17 -2.40 -15.54
C VAL A 157 9.85 -3.78 -14.96
N LEU A 158 9.14 -3.85 -13.83
CA LEU A 158 8.96 -5.11 -13.11
C LEU A 158 8.14 -6.13 -13.91
N VAL A 159 7.01 -5.73 -14.48
CA VAL A 159 6.15 -6.64 -15.25
C VAL A 159 6.90 -7.22 -16.46
N PRO A 160 7.53 -6.42 -17.34
CA PRO A 160 8.35 -6.96 -18.43
C PRO A 160 9.51 -7.84 -17.94
N LEU A 161 10.16 -7.47 -16.84
CA LEU A 161 11.25 -8.27 -16.26
C LEU A 161 10.75 -9.64 -15.80
N CYS A 162 9.60 -9.70 -15.12
CA CYS A 162 9.00 -10.97 -14.72
C CYS A 162 8.61 -11.82 -15.94
N MET A 163 8.12 -11.23 -17.02
CA MET A 163 7.84 -11.94 -18.27
C MET A 163 9.08 -12.54 -18.95
N LEU A 164 10.27 -11.97 -18.69
CA LEU A 164 11.53 -12.47 -19.24
C LEU A 164 12.17 -13.56 -18.39
N ILE A 165 11.97 -13.50 -17.06
CA ILE A 165 12.58 -14.42 -16.10
C ILE A 165 11.77 -15.70 -15.91
N TYR A 166 10.43 -15.59 -15.97
CA TYR A 166 9.48 -16.66 -15.69
C TYR A 166 8.70 -17.06 -16.94
#